data_AF-A0A9W4T6C5-F1
#
_entry.id   AF-A0A9W4T6C5-F1
#
_cell.length_a   1.000
_cell.length_b   1.000
_cell.length_c   1.000
_cell.angle_alpha   90.00
_cell.angle_beta   90.00
_cell.angle_gamma   90.00
#
_symmetry.space_group_name_H-M   'P 1'
#
loop_
_entity.id
_entity.type
_entity.pdbx_description
1 polymer ?
#
loop_
_entity_poly.entity_id
_entity_poly.type
_entity_poly.pdbx_seq_one_letter_code
_entity_poly.pdbx_strand_id
1 'polypeptide(L)' 'LASLTKNLGDNHPITTKYFKKQGYSSEQISLAYHKGIFPHEFIDSHNRFKETELPLINEFHSVLRGKISQEDYNHAQNV' A
#
# COMPACT_ATOMS: atom_id res chain seq x y z
N LEU A 1 5.74 16.08 0.89
CA LEU A 1 4.46 15.36 1.03
C LEU A 1 4.51 14.11 1.94
N ALA A 2 5.64 13.41 2.08
CA ALA A 2 5.84 12.39 3.13
C ALA A 2 5.47 12.87 4.56
N SER A 3 5.51 14.19 4.80
CA SER A 3 5.09 14.85 6.04
C SER A 3 3.60 14.68 6.39
N LEU A 4 2.69 14.59 5.39
CA LEU A 4 1.24 14.54 5.68
C LEU A 4 0.80 13.16 6.20
N THR A 5 1.42 12.08 5.71
CA THR A 5 1.13 10.71 6.18
C THR A 5 1.78 10.39 7.53
N LYS A 6 2.78 11.17 7.96
CA LYS A 6 3.45 10.96 9.25
C LYS A 6 2.50 11.11 10.44
N ASN A 7 1.47 11.93 10.31
CA ASN A 7 0.45 12.16 11.35
C ASN A 7 -0.61 11.04 11.43
N LEU A 8 -0.66 10.14 10.44
CA LEU A 8 -1.65 9.07 10.43
C LEU A 8 -1.30 7.91 11.37
N GLY A 9 -0.05 7.84 11.86
CA GLY A 9 0.44 6.93 12.91
C GLY A 9 0.16 5.45 12.68
N ASP A 10 1.17 4.58 12.77
CA ASP A 10 0.96 3.13 12.58
C ASP A 10 0.28 2.45 13.80
N ASN A 11 -0.08 3.25 14.81
CA ASN A 11 -0.73 2.79 16.02
C ASN A 11 -2.24 3.08 15.98
N HIS A 12 -3.03 2.04 15.72
CA HIS A 12 -4.50 2.09 15.71
C HIS A 12 -5.08 1.29 16.88
N PRO A 13 -5.04 1.82 18.13
CA PRO A 13 -5.37 1.04 19.33
C PRO A 13 -6.83 0.59 19.38
N ILE A 14 -7.76 1.43 18.90
CA ILE A 14 -9.20 1.11 18.84
C ILE A 14 -9.45 -0.03 17.87
N THR A 15 -8.94 0.10 16.64
CA THR A 15 -9.09 -0.88 15.57
C THR A 15 -8.42 -2.21 15.92
N THR A 16 -7.22 -2.17 16.53
CA THR A 16 -6.48 -3.37 16.96
C THR A 16 -7.25 -4.10 18.05
N LYS A 17 -7.80 -3.38 19.04
CA LYS A 17 -8.61 -3.98 20.10
C LYS A 17 -9.89 -4.62 19.54
N TYR A 18 -10.53 -3.97 18.56
CA TYR A 18 -11.72 -4.51 17.91
C TYR A 18 -11.41 -5.82 17.19
N PHE A 19 -10.41 -5.86 16.31
CA PHE A 19 -10.07 -7.06 15.55
C PHE A 19 -9.54 -8.20 16.43
N LYS A 20 -8.75 -7.92 17.48
CA LYS A 20 -8.34 -8.94 18.44
C LYS A 20 -9.53 -9.61 19.13
N LYS A 21 -10.57 -8.84 19.49
CA LYS A 21 -11.81 -9.39 20.07
C LYS A 21 -12.57 -10.28 19.09
N GLN A 22 -12.42 -10.05 17.79
CA GLN A 22 -13.03 -10.86 16.73
C GLN A 22 -12.17 -12.09 16.37
N GLY A 23 -11.05 -12.32 17.04
CA GLY A 23 -10.19 -13.50 16.84
C GLY A 23 -9.15 -13.37 15.74
N TYR A 24 -8.93 -12.18 15.18
CA TYR A 24 -7.90 -11.96 14.16
C TYR A 24 -6.49 -12.03 14.75
N SER A 25 -5.57 -12.61 13.98
CA SER A 25 -4.15 -12.63 14.33
C SER A 25 -3.52 -11.24 14.21
N SER A 26 -2.38 -11.03 14.89
CA SER A 26 -1.62 -9.78 14.76
C SER A 26 -1.20 -9.50 13.31
N GLU A 27 -0.91 -10.54 12.53
CA GLU A 27 -0.53 -10.43 11.12
C GLU A 27 -1.70 -9.95 10.26
N GLN A 28 -2.90 -10.53 10.44
CA GLN A 28 -4.10 -10.10 9.74
C GLN A 28 -4.45 -8.63 10.07
N ILE A 29 -4.28 -8.25 11.33
CA ILE A 29 -4.49 -6.87 11.78
C ILE A 29 -3.45 -5.93 11.15
N SER A 30 -2.19 -6.36 11.07
CA SER A 30 -1.12 -5.60 10.42
C SER A 30 -1.40 -5.38 8.93
N LEU A 31 -1.94 -6.38 8.23
CA LEU A 31 -2.34 -6.25 6.83
C LEU A 31 -3.45 -5.21 6.65
N ALA A 32 -4.42 -5.14 7.57
CA ALA A 32 -5.50 -4.14 7.51
C ALA A 32 -4.99 -2.69 7.63
N TYR A 33 -3.80 -2.48 8.19
CA TYR A 33 -3.16 -1.16 8.28
C TYR A 33 -2.18 -0.88 7.15
N HIS A 34 -1.82 -1.90 6.38
CA HIS A 34 -0.88 -1.75 5.29
C HIS A 34 -1.52 -0.95 4.16
N LYS A 35 -0.98 0.24 3.91
CA LYS A 35 -1.52 1.16 2.90
C LYS A 35 -1.11 0.67 1.51
N GLY A 36 -2.07 0.58 0.60
CA GLY A 36 -1.78 0.32 -0.81
C GLY A 36 -0.79 1.33 -1.39
N ILE A 37 -0.04 0.88 -2.40
CA ILE A 37 0.83 1.68 -3.25
C ILE A 37 0.24 1.70 -4.67
N PHE A 38 0.36 2.83 -5.37
CA PHE A 38 -0.21 2.99 -6.70
C PHE A 38 0.78 3.71 -7.64
N PRO A 39 1.03 3.18 -8.86
CA PRO A 39 2.04 3.71 -9.77
C PRO A 39 1.45 4.85 -10.62
N HIS A 40 1.17 5.99 -10.00
CA HIS A 40 0.49 7.12 -10.65
C HIS A 40 1.09 7.51 -12.00
N GLU A 41 2.43 7.50 -12.10
CA GLU A 41 3.13 8.02 -13.27
C GLU A 41 3.18 7.01 -14.42
N PHE A 42 2.97 5.72 -14.11
CA PHE A 42 2.78 4.68 -15.13
C PHE A 42 1.38 4.74 -15.75
N ILE A 43 0.39 5.23 -15.01
CA ILE A 43 -1.01 5.33 -15.44
C ILE A 43 -1.23 6.63 -16.22
N ASP A 44 -0.53 6.73 -17.36
CA ASP A 44 -0.50 7.92 -18.22
C ASP A 44 -1.68 8.03 -19.20
N SER A 45 -2.45 6.96 -19.34
CA SER A 45 -3.53 6.86 -20.32
C SER A 45 -4.59 5.87 -19.88
N HIS A 46 -5.79 6.02 -20.44
CA HIS A 46 -6.90 5.12 -20.13
C HIS A 46 -6.61 3.66 -20.54
N ASN A 47 -5.75 3.45 -21.54
CA ASN A 47 -5.37 2.12 -21.96
C ASN A 47 -4.51 1.38 -20.92
N ARG A 48 -3.73 2.07 -20.09
CA ARG A 48 -2.93 1.44 -19.03
C ARG A 48 -3.80 0.74 -17.99
N PHE A 49 -5.00 1.25 -17.74
CA PHE A 49 -5.99 0.59 -16.87
C PHE A 49 -6.54 -0.72 -17.43
N LYS A 50 -6.31 -1.02 -18.71
CA LYS A 50 -6.72 -2.29 -19.32
C LYS A 50 -5.65 -3.38 -19.19
N GLU A 51 -4.45 -3.03 -18.75
CA GLU A 51 -3.41 -4.01 -18.46
C GLU A 51 -3.79 -4.86 -17.24
N THR A 52 -3.41 -6.14 -17.28
CA THR A 52 -3.73 -7.12 -16.24
C THR A 52 -2.58 -7.35 -15.27
N GLU A 53 -1.45 -6.69 -15.50
CA GLU A 53 -0.23 -6.86 -14.72
C GLU A 53 0.22 -5.49 -14.19
N LEU A 54 0.87 -5.51 -13.03
CA LEU A 54 1.51 -4.32 -12.50
C LEU A 54 2.73 -3.95 -13.35
N PRO A 55 3.09 -2.67 -13.43
CA PRO A 55 4.34 -2.26 -14.05
C PRO A 55 5.54 -2.91 -13.35
N LEU A 56 6.66 -2.98 -14.07
CA LEU A 56 7.92 -3.39 -13.49
C LEU A 56 8.29 -2.45 -12.32
N ILE A 57 9.01 -2.96 -11.32
CA ILE A 57 9.35 -2.18 -10.11
C ILE A 57 10.13 -0.89 -10.43
N ASN A 58 10.92 -0.87 -11.49
CA ASN A 58 11.66 0.31 -11.95
C ASN A 58 10.75 1.40 -12.56
N GLU A 59 9.59 1.01 -13.08
CA GLU A 59 8.54 1.89 -13.59
C GLU A 59 7.51 2.24 -12.51
N PHE A 60 7.49 1.48 -11.41
CA PHE A 60 6.64 1.74 -10.26
C PHE A 60 7.17 2.93 -9.44
N HIS A 61 6.82 4.13 -9.88
CA HIS A 61 7.15 5.38 -9.20
C HIS A 61 5.93 6.26 -9.04
N SER A 62 5.93 7.06 -7.97
CA SER A 62 5.00 8.16 -7.81
C SER A 62 5.74 9.41 -7.36
N VAL A 63 5.42 10.57 -7.92
CA VAL A 63 5.91 11.88 -7.46
C VAL A 63 5.58 12.11 -5.98
N LEU A 64 4.50 11.51 -5.49
CA LEU A 64 4.05 11.68 -4.10
C LEU A 64 4.87 10.88 -3.09
N ARG A 65 5.33 9.67 -3.46
CA ARG A 65 6.02 8.72 -2.56
C ARG A 65 7.46 8.38 -2.95
N GLY A 66 7.87 8.70 -4.18
CA GLY A 66 9.16 8.34 -4.75
C GLY A 66 9.18 6.90 -5.28
N LYS A 67 10.36 6.27 -5.17
CA LYS A 67 10.55 4.84 -5.46
C LYS A 67 10.00 4.00 -4.32
N ILE A 68 9.48 2.83 -4.66
CA ILE A 68 8.98 1.86 -3.69
C ILE A 68 10.08 0.89 -3.22
N SER A 69 9.86 0.24 -2.09
CA SER A 69 10.71 -0.87 -1.62
C SER A 69 10.34 -2.16 -2.37
N GLN A 70 11.24 -3.15 -2.31
CA GLN A 70 10.97 -4.48 -2.86
C GLN A 70 9.85 -5.17 -2.07
N GLU A 71 9.79 -4.96 -0.76
CA GLU A 71 8.74 -5.51 0.09
C GLU A 71 7.36 -4.97 -0.28
N ASP A 72 7.23 -3.66 -0.48
CA ASP A 72 5.96 -3.03 -0.87
C ASP A 72 5.53 -3.49 -2.27
N TYR A 73 6.48 -3.65 -3.20
CA TYR A 73 6.21 -4.18 -4.54
C TYR A 73 5.72 -5.63 -4.49
N ASN A 74 6.40 -6.49 -3.74
CA ASN A 74 6.01 -7.88 -3.55
C ASN A 74 4.63 -7.99 -2.90
N HIS A 75 4.32 -7.10 -1.96
CA HIS A 75 2.98 -7.03 -1.39
C HIS A 75 1.97 -6.67 -2.48
N ALA A 76 2.18 -5.60 -3.26
CA ALA A 76 1.26 -5.17 -4.30
C ALA A 76 0.96 -6.24 -5.36
N GLN A 77 1.89 -7.14 -5.65
CA GLN A 77 1.66 -8.27 -6.57
C GLN A 77 0.74 -9.37 -6.01
N ASN A 78 0.58 -9.47 -4.69
CA ASN A 78 -0.10 -10.58 -4.01
C ASN A 78 -1.40 -10.15 -3.28
N VAL A 79 -1.87 -8.92 -3.49
CA VAL A 79 -3.10 -8.36 -2.89
C VAL A 79 -4.33 -8.74 -3.72
#